data_AF-A0A7C5IZ19-F1
#
_entry.id   AF-A0A7C5IZ19-F1
#
_cell.length_a   1.000
_cell.length_b   1.000
_cell.length_c   1.000
_cell.angle_alpha   90.00
_cell.angle_beta   90.00
_cell.angle_gamma   90.00
#
_symmetry.space_group_name_H-M   'P 1'
#
loop_
_entity.id
_entity.type
_entity.pdbx_description
1 polymer ?
#
loop_
_entity_poly.entity_id
_entity_poly.type
_entity_poly.pdbx_seq_one_letter_code
_entity_poly.pdbx_strand_id
1 'polypeptide(L)'
;MEYLPPLVVDPPGEVRHSIVWLHGLGADGSDFLPVADALRLPPELGVRFVLPHAPRMPVTVNGGLVMPAWYDIHSQEPGAPVDLEGIRRSAVYVQSLVRQEHERGVEPGRVVLAGFSQGGLVVLAAALDSPDPLAGVMALSTYLPQAVMPEEALPRSIFQAHGRLDDVVPFDSGLAACERLRAQGHEVEWHEYDMAHSVCAEEVADIREWLLRRWGSPGDS
;
A
#
# COMPACT_ATOMS: atom_id res chain seq x y z
N MET A 1 -20.69 5.30 4.49
CA MET A 1 -20.03 4.79 3.27
C MET A 1 -19.83 3.30 3.51
N GLU A 2 -20.32 2.45 2.61
CA GLU A 2 -20.29 1.00 2.77
C GLU A 2 -19.07 0.44 2.04
N TYR A 3 -18.26 -0.34 2.74
CA TYR A 3 -17.15 -1.08 2.13
C TYR A 3 -17.65 -2.48 1.77
N LEU A 4 -17.39 -2.91 0.53
CA LEU A 4 -17.61 -4.30 0.16
C LEU A 4 -16.61 -5.20 0.90
N PRO A 5 -16.97 -6.47 1.18
CA PRO A 5 -16.02 -7.42 1.72
C PRO A 5 -14.78 -7.53 0.83
N PRO A 6 -13.55 -7.56 1.39
CA PRO A 6 -12.34 -7.77 0.61
C PRO A 6 -12.37 -9.11 -0.13
N LEU A 7 -11.71 -9.17 -1.28
CA LEU A 7 -11.31 -10.43 -1.87
C LEU A 7 -10.18 -11.03 -1.04
N VAL A 8 -10.33 -12.29 -0.62
CA VAL A 8 -9.33 -12.99 0.19
C VAL A 8 -8.82 -14.20 -0.58
N VAL A 9 -7.50 -14.26 -0.77
CA VAL A 9 -6.81 -15.40 -1.37
C VAL A 9 -5.96 -16.06 -0.28
N ASP A 10 -6.38 -17.24 0.14
CA ASP A 10 -5.67 -18.04 1.13
C ASP A 10 -4.57 -18.89 0.47
N PRO A 11 -3.42 -19.09 1.14
CA PRO A 11 -2.40 -20.03 0.71
C PRO A 11 -2.87 -21.48 0.88
N PRO A 12 -2.23 -22.45 0.21
CA PRO A 12 -2.43 -23.85 0.56
C PRO A 12 -1.83 -24.13 1.95
N GLY A 13 -2.68 -24.37 2.96
CA GLY A 13 -2.26 -24.77 4.30
C GLY A 13 -2.45 -23.69 5.36
N GLU A 14 -1.53 -23.63 6.33
CA GLU A 14 -1.59 -22.69 7.45
C GLU A 14 -1.26 -21.26 7.00
N VAL A 15 -2.06 -20.29 7.45
CA VAL A 15 -1.79 -18.87 7.22
C VAL A 15 -0.87 -18.34 8.31
N ARG A 16 0.27 -17.79 7.91
CA ARG A 16 1.30 -17.25 8.82
C ARG A 16 1.60 -15.78 8.58
N HIS A 17 1.40 -15.30 7.36
CA HIS A 17 1.62 -13.91 6.96
C HIS A 17 0.41 -13.40 6.19
N SER A 18 0.24 -12.08 6.16
CA SER A 18 -0.83 -11.44 5.41
C SER A 18 -0.33 -10.21 4.67
N ILE A 19 -0.83 -9.99 3.46
CA ILE A 19 -0.64 -8.76 2.70
C ILE A 19 -2.01 -8.13 2.47
N VAL A 20 -2.23 -6.94 3.04
CA VAL A 20 -3.39 -6.10 2.70
C VAL A 20 -2.99 -5.19 1.55
N TRP A 21 -3.54 -5.40 0.35
CA TRP A 21 -3.08 -4.71 -0.87
C TRP A 21 -4.18 -3.83 -1.48
N LEU A 22 -3.97 -2.51 -1.45
CA LEU A 22 -4.91 -1.51 -1.98
C LEU A 22 -4.60 -1.17 -3.44
N HIS A 23 -5.65 -1.23 -4.26
CA HIS A 23 -5.62 -0.81 -5.66
C HIS A 23 -5.60 0.72 -5.82
N GLY A 24 -5.33 1.20 -7.03
CA GLY A 24 -5.37 2.62 -7.40
C GLY A 24 -6.78 3.16 -7.66
N LEU A 25 -6.90 4.45 -8.00
CA LEU A 25 -8.17 5.10 -8.31
C LEU A 25 -8.90 4.39 -9.47
N GLY A 26 -10.20 4.15 -9.33
CA GLY A 26 -11.05 3.61 -10.39
C GLY A 26 -10.99 2.10 -10.60
N ALA A 27 -10.03 1.42 -9.97
CA ALA A 27 -9.86 -0.04 -10.02
C ALA A 27 -10.70 -0.77 -8.93
N ASP A 28 -10.47 -2.06 -8.76
CA ASP A 28 -11.09 -2.88 -7.70
C ASP A 28 -10.10 -3.87 -7.09
N GLY A 29 -10.51 -4.61 -6.06
CA GLY A 29 -9.66 -5.57 -5.34
C GLY A 29 -9.08 -6.71 -6.19
N SER A 30 -9.56 -6.95 -7.41
CA SER A 30 -8.97 -7.96 -8.30
C SER A 30 -7.74 -7.46 -9.09
N ASP A 31 -7.50 -6.14 -9.12
CA ASP A 31 -6.48 -5.48 -9.95
C ASP A 31 -5.06 -5.99 -9.68
N PHE A 32 -4.76 -6.34 -8.43
CA PHE A 32 -3.45 -6.83 -7.99
C PHE A 32 -3.33 -8.37 -7.90
N LEU A 33 -4.37 -9.13 -8.26
CA LEU A 33 -4.27 -10.59 -8.32
C LEU A 33 -3.14 -11.08 -9.23
N PRO A 34 -2.96 -10.56 -10.46
CA PRO A 34 -1.88 -11.03 -11.34
C PRO A 34 -0.50 -10.77 -10.75
N VAL A 35 -0.33 -9.65 -10.02
CA VAL A 35 0.93 -9.32 -9.34
C VAL A 35 1.15 -10.27 -8.16
N ALA A 36 0.13 -10.51 -7.33
CA ALA A 36 0.18 -11.45 -6.23
C ALA A 36 0.60 -12.87 -6.69
N ASP A 37 0.02 -13.34 -7.79
CA ASP A 37 0.39 -14.62 -8.41
C ASP A 37 1.83 -14.61 -8.96
N ALA A 38 2.24 -13.50 -9.58
CA ALA A 38 3.57 -13.35 -10.17
C ALA A 38 4.71 -13.34 -9.13
N LEU A 39 4.43 -12.97 -7.87
CA LEU A 39 5.40 -13.01 -6.78
C LEU A 39 5.94 -14.42 -6.51
N ARG A 40 5.17 -15.48 -6.82
CA ARG A 40 5.57 -16.88 -6.63
C ARG A 40 6.24 -17.12 -5.27
N LEU A 41 5.58 -16.65 -4.21
CA LEU A 41 6.10 -16.77 -2.84
C LEU A 41 6.12 -18.25 -2.43
N PRO A 42 7.15 -18.69 -1.67
CA PRO A 42 7.19 -20.05 -1.13
C PRO A 42 5.92 -20.38 -0.33
N PRO A 43 5.21 -21.49 -0.61
CA PRO A 43 4.00 -21.88 0.12
C PRO A 43 4.19 -21.98 1.64
N GLU A 44 5.40 -22.29 2.10
CA GLU A 44 5.76 -22.40 3.52
C GLU A 44 5.60 -21.09 4.28
N LEU A 45 5.64 -19.96 3.57
CA LEU A 45 5.35 -18.66 4.17
C LEU A 45 3.87 -18.51 4.54
N GLY A 46 2.96 -19.29 3.96
CA GLY A 46 1.54 -19.21 4.33
C GLY A 46 0.97 -17.80 4.18
N VAL A 47 1.19 -17.17 3.02
CA VAL A 47 0.80 -15.77 2.78
C VAL A 47 -0.64 -15.70 2.30
N ARG A 48 -1.48 -15.02 3.07
CA ARG A 48 -2.81 -14.60 2.63
C ARG A 48 -2.74 -13.24 1.96
N PHE A 49 -3.49 -13.06 0.87
CA PHE A 49 -3.74 -11.75 0.29
C PHE A 49 -5.15 -11.28 0.65
N VAL A 50 -5.24 -10.07 1.21
CA VAL A 50 -6.49 -9.37 1.51
C VAL A 50 -6.57 -8.15 0.60
N LEU A 51 -7.50 -8.17 -0.34
CA LEU A 51 -7.58 -7.21 -1.43
C LEU A 51 -8.90 -6.43 -1.30
N PRO A 52 -8.91 -5.33 -0.53
CA PRO A 52 -10.13 -4.57 -0.28
C PRO A 52 -10.59 -3.80 -1.51
N HIS A 53 -11.89 -3.48 -1.54
CA HIS A 53 -12.49 -2.63 -2.56
C HIS A 53 -12.67 -1.21 -2.01
N ALA A 54 -12.20 -0.22 -2.76
CA ALA A 54 -12.54 1.16 -2.45
C ALA A 54 -14.06 1.40 -2.59
N PRO A 55 -14.68 2.19 -1.71
CA PRO A 55 -16.08 2.55 -1.85
C PRO A 55 -16.26 3.43 -3.10
N ARG A 56 -17.48 3.41 -3.66
CA ARG A 56 -17.83 4.27 -4.79
C ARG A 56 -18.18 5.67 -4.29
N MET A 57 -17.48 6.68 -4.80
CA MET A 57 -17.73 8.10 -4.48
C MET A 57 -17.48 8.98 -5.71
N PRO A 58 -18.10 10.18 -5.79
CA PRO A 58 -17.76 11.17 -6.80
C PRO A 58 -16.32 11.63 -6.64
N VAL A 59 -15.61 11.79 -7.75
CA VAL A 59 -14.20 12.23 -7.79
C VAL A 59 -14.09 13.55 -8.53
N THR A 60 -13.64 14.59 -7.85
CA THR A 60 -13.67 15.98 -8.31
C THR A 60 -12.81 16.21 -9.56
N VAL A 61 -11.57 15.72 -9.59
CA VAL A 61 -10.68 15.84 -10.76
C VAL A 61 -11.25 15.16 -12.01
N ASN A 62 -12.11 14.16 -11.82
CA ASN A 62 -12.82 13.45 -12.88
C ASN A 62 -14.23 14.00 -13.14
N GLY A 63 -14.45 15.29 -12.84
CA GLY A 63 -15.73 15.97 -13.10
C GLY A 63 -16.90 15.44 -12.26
N GLY A 64 -16.63 14.87 -11.09
CA GLY A 64 -17.63 14.30 -10.20
C GLY A 64 -18.10 12.89 -10.61
N LEU A 65 -17.39 12.22 -11.53
CA LEU A 65 -17.71 10.84 -11.91
C LEU A 65 -17.62 9.91 -10.69
N VAL A 66 -18.66 9.09 -10.49
CA VAL A 66 -18.72 8.14 -9.39
C VAL A 66 -17.95 6.87 -9.74
N MET A 67 -16.86 6.61 -9.01
CA MET A 67 -15.98 5.47 -9.21
C MET A 67 -15.39 4.99 -7.88
N PRO A 68 -14.78 3.79 -7.82
CA PRO A 68 -14.04 3.35 -6.64
C PRO A 68 -12.92 4.34 -6.32
N ALA A 69 -12.94 4.93 -5.13
CA ALA A 69 -11.90 5.84 -4.67
C ALA A 69 -11.76 5.78 -3.15
N TRP A 70 -10.53 5.84 -2.67
CA TRP A 70 -10.23 5.86 -1.25
C TRP A 70 -10.44 7.25 -0.63
N TYR A 71 -10.22 8.31 -1.40
CA TYR A 71 -10.42 9.70 -1.01
C TYR A 71 -10.70 10.54 -2.26
N ASP A 72 -11.22 11.76 -2.09
CA ASP A 72 -11.42 12.66 -3.24
C ASP A 72 -10.12 13.32 -3.68
N ILE A 73 -9.94 13.48 -4.99
CA ILE A 73 -8.84 14.21 -5.58
C ILE A 73 -9.41 15.50 -6.16
N HIS A 74 -9.18 16.62 -5.49
CA HIS A 74 -9.70 17.92 -5.92
C HIS A 74 -8.95 18.49 -7.12
N SER A 75 -7.62 18.35 -7.14
CA SER A 75 -6.74 18.83 -8.20
C SER A 75 -5.42 18.06 -8.16
N GLN A 76 -4.79 17.91 -9.33
CA GLN A 76 -3.44 17.36 -9.48
C GLN A 76 -2.36 18.46 -9.48
N GLU A 77 -2.75 19.72 -9.33
CA GLU A 77 -1.80 20.82 -9.25
C GLU A 77 -0.95 20.73 -7.97
N PRO A 78 0.36 21.01 -8.05
CA PRO A 78 1.21 21.06 -6.87
C PRO A 78 0.67 22.02 -5.81
N GLY A 79 0.54 21.55 -4.57
CA GLY A 79 0.04 22.35 -3.44
C GLY A 79 -1.48 22.45 -3.33
N ALA A 80 -2.23 21.75 -4.18
CA ALA A 80 -3.68 21.66 -4.04
C ALA A 80 -4.09 21.06 -2.67
N PRO A 81 -5.22 21.51 -2.08
CA PRO A 81 -5.75 20.92 -0.87
C PRO A 81 -6.06 19.43 -1.03
N VAL A 82 -5.59 18.63 -0.08
CA VAL A 82 -5.78 17.18 -0.04
C VAL A 82 -7.02 16.85 0.81
N ASP A 83 -7.81 15.85 0.41
CA ASP A 83 -8.93 15.33 1.20
C ASP A 83 -8.43 14.54 2.44
N LEU A 84 -7.98 15.27 3.47
CA LEU A 84 -7.45 14.69 4.70
C LEU A 84 -8.48 13.81 5.43
N GLU A 85 -9.76 14.18 5.39
CA GLU A 85 -10.83 13.42 6.03
C GLU A 85 -11.07 12.09 5.30
N GLY A 86 -11.09 12.10 3.97
CA GLY A 86 -11.17 10.88 3.17
C GLY A 86 -9.98 9.95 3.37
N ILE A 87 -8.77 10.51 3.41
CA ILE A 87 -7.54 9.73 3.68
C ILE A 87 -7.62 9.10 5.06
N ARG A 88 -7.97 9.87 6.09
CA ARG A 88 -8.09 9.36 7.47
C ARG A 88 -9.12 8.27 7.57
N ARG A 89 -10.29 8.44 6.95
CA ARG A 89 -11.35 7.44 6.92
C ARG A 89 -10.87 6.13 6.29
N SER A 90 -10.16 6.21 5.17
CA SER A 90 -9.60 5.02 4.50
C SER A 90 -8.47 4.39 5.29
N ALA A 91 -7.61 5.19 5.94
CA ALA A 91 -6.57 4.70 6.83
C ALA A 91 -7.14 3.90 8.02
N VAL A 92 -8.19 4.41 8.67
CA VAL A 92 -8.90 3.70 9.76
C VAL A 92 -9.50 2.37 9.27
N TYR A 93 -10.04 2.34 8.05
CA TYR A 93 -10.53 1.10 7.45
C TYR A 93 -9.39 0.10 7.23
N VAL A 94 -8.25 0.51 6.67
CA VAL A 94 -7.08 -0.36 6.49
C VAL A 94 -6.56 -0.89 7.82
N GLN A 95 -6.46 -0.04 8.85
CA GLN A 95 -6.08 -0.47 10.20
C GLN A 95 -7.07 -1.50 10.76
N SER A 96 -8.36 -1.41 10.44
CA SER A 96 -9.34 -2.43 10.84
C SER A 96 -9.11 -3.78 10.15
N LEU A 97 -8.62 -3.79 8.91
CA LEU A 97 -8.26 -5.04 8.21
C LEU A 97 -7.04 -5.69 8.86
N VAL A 98 -6.04 -4.90 9.28
CA VAL A 98 -4.89 -5.43 10.05
C VAL A 98 -5.35 -6.10 11.35
N ARG A 99 -6.24 -5.44 12.10
CA ARG A 99 -6.81 -6.03 13.33
C ARG A 99 -7.59 -7.33 13.05
N GLN A 100 -8.37 -7.38 11.98
CA GLN A 100 -9.08 -8.61 11.58
C GLN A 100 -8.11 -9.74 11.25
N GLU A 101 -6.96 -9.46 10.64
CA GLU A 101 -5.94 -10.49 10.39
C GLU A 101 -5.34 -11.03 11.69
N HIS A 102 -5.11 -10.16 12.68
CA HIS A 102 -4.70 -10.60 14.02
C HIS A 102 -5.78 -11.43 14.72
N GLU A 103 -7.05 -11.05 14.62
CA GLU A 103 -8.18 -11.85 15.12
C GLU A 103 -8.28 -13.23 14.44
N ARG A 104 -7.83 -13.33 13.18
CA ARG A 104 -7.73 -14.59 12.42
C ARG A 104 -6.46 -15.40 12.71
N GLY A 105 -5.60 -14.93 13.62
CA GLY A 105 -4.42 -15.65 14.10
C GLY A 105 -3.10 -15.30 13.40
N VAL A 106 -3.05 -14.25 12.57
CA VAL A 106 -1.77 -13.75 12.03
C VAL A 106 -1.05 -12.97 13.13
N GLU A 107 0.17 -13.36 13.49
CA GLU A 107 0.92 -12.72 14.58
C GLU A 107 1.22 -11.23 14.30
N PRO A 108 1.32 -10.39 15.34
CA PRO A 108 1.83 -9.02 15.22
C PRO A 108 3.18 -8.99 14.49
N GLY A 109 3.38 -8.01 13.60
CA GLY A 109 4.61 -7.91 12.82
C GLY A 109 4.70 -8.86 11.63
N ARG A 110 3.62 -9.60 11.29
CA ARG A 110 3.54 -10.47 10.09
C ARG A 110 2.60 -9.97 9.00
N VAL A 111 2.07 -8.76 9.16
CA VAL A 111 1.19 -8.11 8.17
C VAL A 111 1.98 -7.06 7.40
N VAL A 112 1.94 -7.13 6.06
CA VAL A 112 2.40 -6.07 5.17
C VAL A 112 1.20 -5.28 4.67
N LEU A 113 1.33 -3.95 4.68
CA LEU A 113 0.40 -3.08 3.96
C LEU A 113 1.02 -2.70 2.62
N ALA A 114 0.31 -2.95 1.53
CA ALA A 114 0.76 -2.64 0.18
C ALA A 114 -0.27 -1.76 -0.53
N GLY A 115 0.18 -0.82 -1.35
CA GLY A 115 -0.73 0.06 -2.07
C GLY A 115 -0.11 0.66 -3.31
N PHE A 116 -0.91 0.76 -4.36
CA PHE A 116 -0.54 1.41 -5.61
C PHE A 116 -1.27 2.75 -5.79
N SER A 117 -0.57 3.77 -6.28
CA SER A 117 -1.15 5.08 -6.60
C SER A 117 -1.95 5.64 -5.42
N GLN A 118 -3.26 5.85 -5.56
CA GLN A 118 -4.13 6.29 -4.46
C GLN A 118 -4.07 5.36 -3.23
N GLY A 119 -4.02 4.04 -3.43
CA GLY A 119 -3.90 3.06 -2.36
C GLY A 119 -2.56 3.16 -1.61
N GLY A 120 -1.49 3.53 -2.31
CA GLY A 120 -0.15 3.75 -1.75
C GLY A 120 -0.13 4.83 -0.67
N LEU A 121 -0.78 5.97 -0.94
CA LEU A 121 -0.92 7.05 0.03
C LEU A 121 -1.70 6.58 1.27
N VAL A 122 -2.78 5.84 1.06
CA VAL A 122 -3.63 5.35 2.16
C VAL A 122 -2.88 4.36 3.05
N VAL A 123 -2.09 3.44 2.50
CA VAL A 123 -1.31 2.50 3.32
C VAL A 123 -0.20 3.20 4.09
N LEU A 124 0.43 4.23 3.52
CA LEU A 124 1.38 5.08 4.24
C LEU A 124 0.66 5.80 5.39
N ALA A 125 -0.46 6.47 5.15
CA ALA A 125 -1.24 7.15 6.19
C ALA A 125 -1.68 6.18 7.31
N ALA A 126 -2.15 4.99 6.95
CA ALA A 126 -2.56 3.95 7.89
C ALA A 126 -1.41 3.45 8.76
N ALA A 127 -0.24 3.20 8.15
CA ALA A 127 0.92 2.65 8.85
C ALA A 127 1.60 3.68 9.77
N LEU A 128 1.66 4.94 9.34
CA LEU A 128 2.31 6.02 10.09
C LEU A 128 1.49 6.43 11.32
N ASP A 129 0.16 6.39 11.22
CA ASP A 129 -0.77 6.72 12.32
C ASP A 129 -1.19 5.49 13.16
N SER A 130 -0.53 4.34 12.98
CA SER A 130 -0.84 3.11 13.72
C SER A 130 0.25 2.76 14.73
N PRO A 131 -0.10 2.30 15.95
CA PRO A 131 0.86 1.67 16.87
C PRO A 131 1.10 0.19 16.57
N ASP A 132 0.32 -0.44 15.69
CA ASP A 132 0.38 -1.88 15.45
C ASP A 132 1.72 -2.28 14.80
N PRO A 133 2.36 -3.37 15.25
CA PRO A 133 3.57 -3.90 14.60
C PRO A 133 3.23 -4.42 13.19
N LEU A 134 3.93 -3.90 12.19
CA LEU A 134 3.80 -4.31 10.80
C LEU A 134 5.11 -4.97 10.34
N ALA A 135 5.00 -5.97 9.46
CA ALA A 135 6.16 -6.54 8.78
C ALA A 135 6.81 -5.50 7.87
N GLY A 136 6.02 -4.62 7.26
CA GLY A 136 6.51 -3.49 6.46
C GLY A 136 5.39 -2.83 5.68
N VAL A 137 5.75 -1.78 4.93
CA VAL A 137 4.83 -1.02 4.07
C VAL A 137 5.38 -1.00 2.65
N MET A 138 4.53 -1.16 1.66
CA MET A 138 4.89 -1.14 0.26
C MET A 138 4.08 -0.06 -0.46
N ALA A 139 4.79 0.94 -0.97
CA ALA A 139 4.24 2.15 -1.58
C ALA A 139 4.67 2.24 -3.05
N LEU A 140 3.76 1.89 -3.97
CA LEU A 140 4.04 1.75 -5.40
C LEU A 140 3.46 2.91 -6.19
N SER A 141 4.29 3.60 -6.98
CA SER A 141 3.91 4.72 -7.86
C SER A 141 2.97 5.72 -7.17
N THR A 142 3.39 6.22 -6.01
CA THR A 142 2.54 7.03 -5.11
C THR A 142 3.28 8.25 -4.57
N TYR A 143 2.62 9.03 -3.72
CA TYR A 143 3.13 10.26 -3.12
C TYR A 143 2.64 10.39 -1.68
N LEU A 144 3.26 11.28 -0.91
CA LEU A 144 2.90 11.54 0.48
C LEU A 144 2.98 13.04 0.81
N PRO A 145 1.83 13.74 0.82
CA PRO A 145 1.78 15.16 1.20
C PRO A 145 2.20 15.36 2.66
N GLN A 146 2.91 16.46 2.94
CA GLN A 146 3.31 16.81 4.31
C GLN A 146 2.11 16.89 5.28
N ALA A 147 0.94 17.32 4.80
CA ALA A 147 -0.27 17.43 5.61
C ALA A 147 -0.82 16.07 6.10
N VAL A 148 -0.36 14.96 5.52
CA VAL A 148 -0.75 13.59 5.91
C VAL A 148 0.27 12.99 6.90
N MET A 149 1.46 13.59 7.02
CA MET A 149 2.48 13.12 7.97
C MET A 149 2.02 13.39 9.41
N PRO A 150 2.02 12.39 10.30
CA PRO A 150 1.86 12.65 11.72
C PRO A 150 3.11 13.38 12.26
N GLU A 151 2.98 14.04 13.41
CA GLU A 151 4.12 14.69 14.08
C GLU A 151 5.17 13.65 14.52
N GLU A 152 4.70 12.53 15.06
CA GLU A 152 5.52 11.40 15.50
C GLU A 152 4.98 10.10 14.92
N ALA A 153 5.87 9.21 14.49
CA ALA A 153 5.53 7.88 14.00
C ALA A 153 6.56 6.86 14.48
N LEU A 154 6.14 5.62 14.69
CA LEU A 154 7.07 4.52 14.91
C LEU A 154 7.90 4.28 13.64
N PRO A 155 9.20 3.99 13.75
CA PRO A 155 10.01 3.60 12.60
C PRO A 155 9.36 2.43 11.84
N ARG A 156 9.29 2.55 10.52
CA ARG A 156 8.70 1.55 9.62
C ARG A 156 9.75 1.16 8.59
N SER A 157 9.74 -0.10 8.17
CA SER A 157 10.48 -0.57 6.99
C SER A 157 9.55 -0.44 5.78
N ILE A 158 9.96 0.36 4.80
CA ILE A 158 9.15 0.78 3.67
C ILE A 158 9.87 0.41 2.37
N PHE A 159 9.21 -0.39 1.53
CA PHE A 159 9.56 -0.54 0.13
C PHE A 159 8.82 0.52 -0.67
N GLN A 160 9.55 1.39 -1.36
CA GLN A 160 8.95 2.42 -2.20
C GLN A 160 9.51 2.30 -3.62
N ALA A 161 8.61 2.20 -4.60
CA ALA A 161 8.95 2.00 -6.00
C ALA A 161 8.21 2.99 -6.89
N HIS A 162 8.87 3.45 -7.97
CA HIS A 162 8.28 4.44 -8.88
C HIS A 162 8.78 4.30 -10.32
N GLY A 163 7.91 4.63 -11.28
CA GLY A 163 8.28 4.72 -12.69
C GLY A 163 8.93 6.06 -13.05
N ARG A 164 10.09 6.04 -13.72
CA ARG A 164 10.76 7.26 -14.24
C ARG A 164 9.94 8.00 -15.30
N LEU A 165 9.02 7.30 -15.96
CA LEU A 165 8.16 7.81 -17.02
C LEU A 165 6.71 7.97 -16.57
N ASP A 166 6.45 7.97 -15.26
CA ASP A 166 5.11 8.13 -14.70
C ASP A 166 4.54 9.52 -14.99
N ASP A 167 3.48 9.55 -15.80
CA ASP A 167 2.77 10.74 -16.25
C ASP A 167 1.50 11.03 -15.43
N VAL A 168 1.18 10.19 -14.44
CA VAL A 168 0.00 10.34 -13.56
C VAL A 168 0.42 10.86 -12.19
N VAL A 169 1.41 10.23 -11.58
CA VAL A 169 2.04 10.67 -10.33
C VAL A 169 3.49 11.02 -10.66
N PRO A 170 3.83 12.32 -10.76
CA PRO A 170 5.18 12.74 -11.14
C PRO A 170 6.24 12.08 -10.26
N PHE A 171 7.30 11.54 -10.88
CA PHE A 171 8.41 10.86 -10.21
C PHE A 171 8.96 11.65 -9.01
N ASP A 172 9.13 12.96 -9.17
CA ASP A 172 9.62 13.86 -8.11
C ASP A 172 8.69 13.91 -6.88
N SER A 173 7.39 13.64 -7.05
CA SER A 173 6.44 13.54 -5.93
C SER A 173 6.70 12.29 -5.09
N GLY A 174 7.01 11.17 -5.74
CA GLY A 174 7.40 9.93 -5.06
C GLY A 174 8.75 10.08 -4.36
N LEU A 175 9.74 10.68 -5.04
CA LEU A 175 11.05 10.95 -4.46
C LEU A 175 10.96 11.88 -3.24
N ALA A 176 10.18 12.97 -3.33
CA ALA A 176 9.94 13.86 -2.20
C ALA A 176 9.24 13.17 -1.01
N ALA A 177 8.37 12.20 -1.28
CA ALA A 177 7.78 11.36 -0.23
C ALA A 177 8.84 10.47 0.43
N CYS A 178 9.74 9.87 -0.35
CA CYS A 178 10.84 9.05 0.15
C CYS A 178 11.76 9.86 1.09
N GLU A 179 12.17 11.06 0.66
CA GLU A 179 13.02 11.95 1.45
C GLU A 179 12.36 12.36 2.75
N ARG A 180 11.05 12.65 2.71
CA ARG A 180 10.25 13.01 3.90
C ARG A 180 10.16 11.86 4.89
N LEU A 181 9.91 10.64 4.42
CA LEU A 181 9.86 9.44 5.25
C LEU A 181 11.23 9.16 5.89
N ARG A 182 12.32 9.26 5.14
CA ARG A 182 13.68 9.11 5.67
C ARG A 182 14.00 10.19 6.71
N ALA A 183 13.59 11.43 6.49
CA ALA A 183 13.79 12.53 7.43
C ALA A 183 13.04 12.33 8.76
N GLN A 184 11.92 11.60 8.76
CA GLN A 184 11.22 11.22 10.00
C GLN A 184 11.78 9.93 10.65
N GLY A 185 12.82 9.33 10.07
CA GLY A 185 13.50 8.16 10.66
C GLY A 185 12.94 6.80 10.22
N HIS A 186 12.15 6.74 9.15
CA HIS A 186 11.75 5.47 8.54
C HIS A 186 12.89 4.85 7.72
N GLU A 187 12.96 3.53 7.70
CA GLU A 187 13.86 2.77 6.82
C GLU A 187 13.17 2.64 5.46
N VAL A 188 13.68 3.33 4.44
CA VAL A 188 13.06 3.34 3.10
C VAL A 188 14.01 2.78 2.04
N GLU A 189 13.65 1.65 1.45
CA GLU A 189 14.23 1.11 0.22
C GLU A 189 13.56 1.79 -0.98
N TRP A 190 14.31 2.56 -1.76
CA TRP A 190 13.81 3.30 -2.93
C TRP A 190 14.25 2.59 -4.21
N HIS A 191 13.27 2.26 -5.05
CA HIS A 191 13.47 1.60 -6.33
C HIS A 191 12.86 2.45 -7.46
N GLU A 192 13.53 2.48 -8.60
CA GLU A 192 13.09 3.22 -9.77
C GLU A 192 13.21 2.35 -11.02
N TYR A 193 12.24 2.48 -11.93
CA TYR A 193 12.15 1.64 -13.12
C TYR A 193 11.82 2.49 -14.35
N ASP A 194 12.31 2.07 -15.52
CA ASP A 194 11.96 2.69 -16.81
C ASP A 194 10.56 2.26 -17.27
N MET A 195 9.55 2.67 -16.51
CA MET A 195 8.13 2.40 -16.74
C MET A 195 7.28 3.65 -16.51
N ALA A 196 6.07 3.64 -17.06
CA ALA A 196 5.03 4.64 -16.80
C ALA A 196 4.29 4.33 -15.49
N HIS A 197 3.06 4.82 -15.32
CA HIS A 197 2.21 4.54 -14.17
C HIS A 197 1.69 3.09 -14.16
N SER A 198 2.55 2.14 -13.79
CA SER A 198 2.31 0.70 -13.88
C SER A 198 3.18 -0.08 -12.90
N VAL A 199 3.13 -1.42 -12.97
CA VAL A 199 4.04 -2.33 -12.26
C VAL A 199 4.75 -3.22 -13.28
N CYS A 200 6.08 -3.28 -13.23
CA CYS A 200 6.91 -4.06 -14.17
C CYS A 200 7.46 -5.36 -13.57
N ALA A 201 8.05 -6.22 -14.40
CA ALA A 201 8.53 -7.54 -13.96
C ALA A 201 9.73 -7.44 -13.00
N GLU A 202 10.61 -6.48 -13.24
CA GLU A 202 11.74 -6.15 -12.38
C GLU A 202 11.26 -5.72 -10.99
N GLU A 203 10.23 -4.86 -10.93
CA GLU A 203 9.62 -4.43 -9.67
C GLU A 203 9.01 -5.61 -8.90
N VAL A 204 8.32 -6.52 -9.58
CA VAL A 204 7.79 -7.74 -8.95
C VAL A 204 8.91 -8.61 -8.36
N ALA A 205 10.05 -8.69 -9.04
CA ALA A 205 11.21 -9.44 -8.52
C ALA A 205 11.79 -8.79 -7.26
N ASP A 206 11.97 -7.47 -7.26
CA ASP A 206 12.47 -6.72 -6.10
C ASP A 206 11.50 -6.78 -4.91
N ILE A 207 10.19 -6.68 -5.17
CA ILE A 207 9.15 -6.85 -4.14
C ILE A 207 9.26 -8.24 -3.51
N ARG A 208 9.38 -9.29 -4.34
CA ARG A 208 9.51 -10.66 -3.87
C ARG A 208 10.73 -10.82 -2.96
N GLU A 209 11.88 -10.32 -3.37
CA GLU A 209 13.10 -10.40 -2.57
C GLU A 209 12.98 -9.63 -1.25
N TRP A 210 12.36 -8.45 -1.28
CA TRP A 210 12.09 -7.67 -0.09
C TRP A 210 11.21 -8.44 0.91
N LEU A 211 10.10 -9.03 0.45
CA LEU A 211 9.21 -9.84 1.30
C LEU A 211 9.94 -11.03 1.93
N LEU A 212 10.79 -11.72 1.15
CA LEU A 212 11.59 -12.84 1.67
C LEU A 212 12.59 -12.41 2.75
N ARG A 213 13.19 -11.22 2.63
CA ARG A 213 14.04 -10.66 3.69
C ARG A 213 13.24 -10.31 4.94
N ARG A 214 12.03 -9.75 4.78
CA ARG A 214 11.19 -9.31 5.91
C ARG A 214 10.66 -10.45 6.76
N TRP A 215 10.34 -11.58 6.15
CA TRP A 215 9.76 -12.73 6.87
C TRP A 215 10.76 -13.83 7.20
N GLY A 216 12.02 -13.68 6.78
CA GLY A 216 13.04 -14.71 6.87
C GLY A 216 12.85 -15.79 5.80
N SER A 217 13.95 -16.38 5.35
CA SER A 217 13.87 -17.54 4.47
C SER A 217 13.38 -18.76 5.27
N PRO A 218 12.53 -19.65 4.70
CA PRO A 218 12.17 -20.90 5.37
C PRO A 218 13.44 -21.68 5.75
N GLY A 219 13.77 -21.76 7.04
CA GLY A 219 14.95 -22.49 7.54
C GLY A 219 15.82 -21.77 8.58
N ASP A 220 15.58 -20.49 8.87
CA ASP A 220 16.37 -19.72 9.87
C ASP A 220 15.88 -19.83 11.32
N SER A 221 15.16 -20.91 11.67
CA SER A 221 14.73 -21.22 13.04
C SER A 221 15.06 -22.66 13.43
#